data_AF-A0A9D5ZEL0-F1
#
_entry.id   AF-A0A9D5ZEL0-F1
#
_cell.length_a   1.000
_cell.length_b   1.000
_cell.length_c   1.000
_cell.angle_alpha   90.00
_cell.angle_beta   90.00
_cell.angle_gamma   90.00
#
_symmetry.space_group_name_H-M   'P 1'
#
loop_
_entity.id
_entity.type
_entity.pdbx_description
1 polymer ?
#
loop_
_entity_poly.entity_id
_entity_poly.type
_entity_poly.pdbx_seq_one_letter_code
_entity_poly.pdbx_strand_id
1 'polypeptide(L)'
;MSHKVFRDVIHNMISLQREGEEGSAAWRDWGDGLLLALIDTPEVQRLRRIRQLGPASRIYPNAEHSRFSHALGVMHLAKRILGAVAPGMVRPLEPEELLLAKVAALLHDIGHGPYSHLFEEVQVPSLSHESWGRRILLDEATGVYRVLHRGCRRLGLDFASFLDRLQAIFTELPPGESPSLVRQVISSQLDADRMDYLLRDAHFTGVIYGRYDLEWLLHSLRVQEEAGGERLTVDVSKGPAALESYLNARDHMYLQVYEHKTVRAFEVLFIHLFETLAWAFACDGGLPDGTPVELVDFLRPTASPGAAPSVRLFLTLDDAVLDYAVGVWARMRPGSVAQAELSWKSRLFHHRLTTYRRLFWRMAPEVGSRQLPRVTDQIVDPLAVESLEAFLRRMGGEWVEVTDPDGERRRLPLGLVVRLDRLERAPYAHLRYVAGSLDAIHVVDGNGRVVGAEEVSERIHALGHPHRCLARVFVDPRAEGLVKTLVREGFSCPGMELVCDSQH
;
A
#
# COMPACT_ATOMS: atom_id res chain seq x y z
N MET A 1 10.62 11.69 -34.33
CA MET A 1 10.18 12.31 -33.06
C MET A 1 11.21 11.95 -32.00
N SER A 2 11.95 12.95 -31.52
CA SER A 2 13.11 12.81 -30.61
C SER A 2 12.75 12.35 -29.19
N HIS A 3 11.50 12.57 -28.77
CA HIS A 3 10.99 12.16 -27.47
C HIS A 3 9.81 11.18 -27.60
N LYS A 4 9.68 10.29 -26.61
CA LYS A 4 8.45 9.57 -26.31
C LYS A 4 7.72 10.31 -25.20
N VAL A 5 6.48 10.71 -25.45
CA VAL A 5 5.64 11.41 -24.48
C VAL A 5 4.48 10.50 -24.07
N PHE A 6 4.27 10.39 -22.77
CA PHE A 6 3.09 9.79 -22.15
C PHE A 6 2.19 10.92 -21.64
N ARG A 7 0.91 10.88 -22.02
CA ARG A 7 -0.11 11.73 -21.41
C ARG A 7 -0.42 11.19 -20.03
N ASP A 8 -0.34 12.06 -19.04
CA ASP A 8 -0.67 11.73 -17.66
C ASP A 8 -1.59 12.81 -17.09
N VAL A 9 -2.65 12.41 -16.38
CA VAL A 9 -3.66 13.36 -15.90
C VAL A 9 -3.20 14.18 -14.70
N ILE A 10 -2.16 13.72 -14.00
CA ILE A 10 -1.59 14.39 -12.83
C ILE A 10 -0.46 15.33 -13.26
N HIS A 11 0.46 14.80 -14.07
CA HIS A 11 1.68 15.50 -14.47
C HIS A 11 1.62 16.14 -15.86
N ASN A 12 0.46 16.10 -16.52
CA ASN A 12 0.20 16.51 -17.91
C ASN A 12 0.96 15.69 -18.96
N MET A 13 2.29 15.78 -18.97
CA MET A 13 3.17 15.16 -19.95
C MET A 13 4.43 14.59 -19.29
N ILE A 14 4.59 13.28 -19.38
CA ILE A 14 5.82 12.59 -18.98
C ILE A 14 6.63 12.32 -20.25
N SER A 15 7.77 12.99 -20.40
CA SER A 15 8.62 12.91 -21.59
C SER A 15 9.94 12.20 -21.28
N LEU A 16 10.32 11.27 -22.16
CA LEU A 16 11.60 10.56 -22.15
C LEU A 16 12.28 10.71 -23.50
N GLN A 17 13.58 11.01 -23.49
CA GLN A 17 14.38 11.12 -24.71
C GLN A 17 14.67 9.73 -25.31
N ARG A 18 14.52 9.57 -26.63
CA ARG A 18 14.94 8.35 -27.34
C ARG A 18 16.45 8.40 -27.60
N GLU A 19 17.10 7.23 -27.59
CA GLU A 19 18.52 7.14 -27.89
C GLU A 19 18.82 7.26 -29.39
N GLY A 20 19.96 7.88 -29.73
CA GLY A 20 20.50 7.92 -31.09
C GLY A 20 20.52 9.30 -31.77
N GLU A 21 20.21 10.39 -31.08
CA GLU A 21 20.36 11.74 -31.64
C GLU A 21 21.65 12.38 -31.13
N GLU A 22 22.59 12.65 -32.04
CA GLU A 22 23.84 13.38 -31.80
C GLU A 22 23.52 14.84 -31.40
N GLY A 23 23.36 15.02 -30.10
CA GLY A 23 23.31 16.27 -29.38
C GLY A 23 23.48 15.90 -27.91
N SER A 24 24.20 16.72 -27.14
CA SER A 24 24.34 16.52 -25.69
C SER A 24 22.95 16.30 -25.10
N ALA A 25 22.59 15.04 -24.79
CA ALA A 25 21.40 14.76 -24.01
C ALA A 25 21.52 15.64 -22.77
N ALA A 26 20.50 16.48 -22.50
CA ALA A 26 20.51 17.27 -21.28
C ALA A 26 20.81 16.28 -20.14
N TRP A 27 21.70 16.62 -19.21
CA TRP A 27 22.18 15.67 -18.20
C TRP A 27 21.03 14.95 -17.46
N ARG A 28 19.84 15.57 -17.42
CA ARG A 28 18.60 15.02 -16.86
C ARG A 28 17.98 13.86 -17.65
N ASP A 29 18.23 13.81 -18.95
CA ASP A 29 17.65 12.87 -19.92
C ASP A 29 18.62 11.71 -20.23
N TRP A 30 19.85 11.76 -19.72
CA TRP A 30 20.81 10.67 -19.86
C TRP A 30 20.23 9.36 -19.28
N GLY A 31 20.37 8.28 -20.05
CA GLY A 31 19.81 6.97 -19.73
C GLY A 31 18.31 6.79 -19.96
N ASP A 32 17.59 7.78 -20.52
CA ASP A 32 16.14 7.65 -20.78
C ASP A 32 15.77 6.51 -21.74
N GLY A 33 16.67 6.11 -22.65
CA GLY A 33 16.44 4.93 -23.50
C GLY A 33 16.46 3.61 -22.73
N LEU A 34 17.20 3.52 -21.61
CA LEU A 34 17.08 2.39 -20.69
C LEU A 34 15.70 2.39 -20.02
N LEU A 35 15.22 3.55 -19.56
CA LEU A 35 13.88 3.66 -18.95
C LEU A 35 12.78 3.25 -19.93
N LEU A 36 12.86 3.67 -21.20
CA LEU A 36 11.93 3.25 -22.23
C LEU A 36 11.94 1.74 -22.45
N ALA A 37 13.13 1.13 -22.49
CA ALA A 37 13.26 -0.32 -22.61
C ALA A 37 12.69 -1.06 -21.38
N LEU A 38 12.86 -0.50 -20.16
CA LEU A 38 12.28 -1.05 -18.94
C LEU A 38 10.76 -0.96 -18.93
N ILE A 39 10.20 0.19 -19.33
CA ILE A 39 8.76 0.40 -19.44
C ILE A 39 8.13 -0.66 -20.35
N ASP A 40 8.79 -1.04 -21.43
CA ASP A 40 8.29 -2.02 -22.40
C ASP A 40 8.46 -3.49 -21.95
N THR A 41 9.10 -3.75 -20.79
CA THR A 41 9.22 -5.12 -20.27
C THR A 41 7.87 -5.71 -19.86
N PRO A 42 7.65 -7.03 -20.02
CA PRO A 42 6.41 -7.69 -19.59
C PRO A 42 6.09 -7.46 -18.11
N GLU A 43 7.11 -7.41 -17.25
CA GLU A 43 6.96 -7.24 -15.81
C GLU A 43 6.45 -5.84 -15.45
N VAL A 44 6.95 -4.78 -16.11
CA VAL A 44 6.41 -3.42 -15.91
C VAL A 44 5.03 -3.28 -16.57
N GLN A 45 4.82 -3.84 -17.77
CA GLN A 45 3.52 -3.80 -18.43
C GLN A 45 2.42 -4.54 -17.66
N ARG A 46 2.76 -5.55 -16.87
CA ARG A 46 1.83 -6.25 -15.96
C ARG A 46 1.17 -5.30 -14.97
N LEU A 47 1.88 -4.27 -14.50
CA LEU A 47 1.34 -3.29 -13.55
C LEU A 47 0.10 -2.53 -14.08
N ARG A 48 -0.18 -2.57 -15.39
CA ARG A 48 -1.42 -2.01 -15.97
C ARG A 48 -2.67 -2.76 -15.53
N ARG A 49 -2.53 -4.03 -15.15
CA ARG A 49 -3.63 -4.93 -14.75
C ARG A 49 -3.76 -5.08 -13.24
N ILE A 50 -3.03 -4.25 -12.49
CA ILE A 50 -3.06 -4.21 -11.03
C ILE A 50 -3.48 -2.81 -10.62
N ARG A 51 -4.62 -2.70 -9.96
CA ARG A 51 -5.14 -1.42 -9.46
C ARG A 51 -4.29 -0.92 -8.31
N GLN A 52 -4.06 0.39 -8.24
CA GLN A 52 -3.32 1.02 -7.15
C GLN A 52 -4.03 0.75 -5.80
N LEU A 53 -5.33 1.07 -5.74
CA LEU A 53 -6.12 1.07 -4.50
C LEU A 53 -6.94 -0.21 -4.27
N GLY A 54 -6.52 -1.33 -4.84
CA GLY A 54 -7.15 -2.65 -4.61
C GLY A 54 -8.69 -2.61 -4.72
N PRO A 55 -9.45 -2.95 -3.67
CA PRO A 55 -10.91 -2.98 -3.74
C PRO A 55 -11.58 -1.61 -3.63
N ALA A 56 -10.83 -0.51 -3.49
CA ALA A 56 -11.40 0.83 -3.31
C ALA A 56 -12.30 1.27 -4.45
N SER A 57 -12.10 0.76 -5.67
CA SER A 57 -12.95 1.08 -6.82
C SER A 57 -14.41 0.66 -6.63
N ARG A 58 -14.68 -0.29 -5.73
CA ARG A 58 -16.03 -0.68 -5.33
C ARG A 58 -16.74 0.41 -4.54
N ILE A 59 -16.01 1.34 -3.91
CA ILE A 59 -16.53 2.47 -3.12
C ILE A 59 -16.41 3.76 -3.93
N TYR A 60 -15.26 3.96 -4.57
CA TYR A 60 -14.91 5.10 -5.40
C TYR A 60 -14.87 4.65 -6.86
N PRO A 61 -15.98 4.75 -7.64
CA PRO A 61 -16.10 4.08 -8.93
C PRO A 61 -15.02 4.42 -9.97
N ASN A 62 -14.36 5.56 -9.81
CA ASN A 62 -13.29 6.03 -10.69
C ASN A 62 -11.88 5.65 -10.22
N ALA A 63 -11.73 5.04 -9.03
CA ALA A 63 -10.44 4.59 -8.47
C ALA A 63 -9.90 3.33 -9.16
N GLU A 64 -9.85 3.36 -10.49
CA GLU A 64 -9.46 2.26 -11.39
C GLU A 64 -8.05 2.46 -11.96
N HIS A 65 -7.31 3.46 -11.49
CA HIS A 65 -5.94 3.72 -11.95
C HIS A 65 -4.99 2.60 -11.53
N SER A 66 -4.02 2.36 -12.40
CA SER A 66 -3.11 1.23 -12.31
C SER A 66 -1.79 1.59 -11.63
N ARG A 67 -1.11 0.59 -11.07
CA ARG A 67 0.28 0.75 -10.58
C ARG A 67 1.24 1.18 -11.69
N PHE A 68 0.95 0.85 -12.95
CA PHE A 68 1.75 1.33 -14.09
C PHE A 68 1.72 2.86 -14.23
N SER A 69 0.55 3.47 -14.15
CA SER A 69 0.43 4.94 -14.24
C SER A 69 1.11 5.63 -13.07
N HIS A 70 1.03 5.04 -11.88
CA HIS A 70 1.73 5.50 -10.70
C HIS A 70 3.25 5.41 -10.85
N ALA A 71 3.79 4.25 -11.24
CA ALA A 71 5.23 4.05 -11.47
C ALA A 71 5.83 5.06 -12.47
N LEU A 72 5.11 5.39 -13.55
CA LEU A 72 5.53 6.45 -14.47
C LEU A 72 5.56 7.84 -13.80
N GLY A 73 4.54 8.14 -13.00
CA GLY A 73 4.44 9.39 -12.25
C GLY A 73 5.55 9.54 -11.21
N VAL A 74 5.85 8.48 -10.44
CA VAL A 74 6.95 8.45 -9.47
C VAL A 74 8.30 8.63 -10.18
N MET A 75 8.54 7.95 -11.30
CA MET A 75 9.74 8.15 -12.12
C MET A 75 9.88 9.61 -12.59
N HIS A 76 8.78 10.22 -13.03
CA HIS A 76 8.74 11.62 -13.43
C HIS A 76 9.05 12.56 -12.26
N LEU A 77 8.43 12.33 -11.10
CA LEU A 77 8.65 13.15 -9.90
C LEU A 77 10.06 13.00 -9.35
N ALA A 78 10.65 11.81 -9.32
CA ALA A 78 12.04 11.60 -8.90
C ALA A 78 13.01 12.45 -9.75
N LYS A 79 12.81 12.48 -11.09
CA LYS A 79 13.56 13.34 -12.01
C LYS A 79 13.36 14.83 -11.69
N ARG A 80 12.13 15.24 -11.35
CA ARG A 80 11.82 16.64 -11.03
C ARG A 80 12.38 17.09 -9.69
N ILE A 81 12.28 16.25 -8.65
CA ILE A 81 12.82 16.50 -7.31
C ILE A 81 14.33 16.71 -7.41
N LEU A 82 15.06 15.75 -8.00
CA LEU A 82 16.49 15.86 -8.19
C LEU A 82 16.88 17.05 -9.06
N GLY A 83 16.10 17.35 -10.10
CA GLY A 83 16.28 18.54 -10.91
C GLY A 83 16.09 19.85 -10.15
N ALA A 84 15.17 19.89 -9.17
CA ALA A 84 14.88 21.07 -8.35
C ALA A 84 15.98 21.32 -7.31
N VAL A 85 16.53 20.26 -6.71
CA VAL A 85 17.56 20.39 -5.66
C VAL A 85 18.99 20.49 -6.18
N ALA A 86 19.29 19.92 -7.36
CA ALA A 86 20.65 19.89 -7.92
C ALA A 86 21.38 21.26 -7.96
N PRO A 87 20.73 22.40 -8.30
CA PRO A 87 21.40 23.70 -8.30
C PRO A 87 21.88 24.18 -6.93
N GLY A 88 21.31 23.65 -5.84
CA GLY A 88 21.65 24.03 -4.46
C GLY A 88 22.54 23.02 -3.74
N MET A 89 22.96 21.93 -4.40
CA MET A 89 23.84 20.93 -3.82
C MET A 89 25.30 21.41 -3.78
N VAL A 90 26.04 21.01 -2.74
CA VAL A 90 27.47 21.34 -2.58
C VAL A 90 28.30 20.60 -3.63
N ARG A 91 28.03 19.30 -3.82
CA ARG A 91 28.58 18.51 -4.91
C ARG A 91 27.59 18.44 -6.09
N PRO A 92 28.08 18.37 -7.34
CA PRO A 92 27.22 18.06 -8.47
C PRO A 92 26.53 16.70 -8.28
N LEU A 93 25.26 16.62 -8.69
CA LEU A 93 24.55 15.35 -8.80
C LEU A 93 25.06 14.58 -10.02
N GLU A 94 25.54 13.36 -9.81
CA GLU A 94 26.09 12.57 -10.90
C GLU A 94 24.98 12.04 -11.84
N PRO A 95 25.20 11.96 -13.17
CA PRO A 95 24.21 11.41 -14.10
C PRO A 95 23.78 9.99 -13.74
N GLU A 96 24.70 9.19 -13.18
CA GLU A 96 24.40 7.84 -12.71
C GLU A 96 23.44 7.82 -11.52
N GLU A 97 23.57 8.75 -10.56
CA GLU A 97 22.66 8.85 -9.42
C GLU A 97 21.25 9.24 -9.85
N LEU A 98 21.14 10.17 -10.82
CA LEU A 98 19.86 10.51 -11.40
C LEU A 98 19.25 9.32 -12.16
N LEU A 99 20.04 8.58 -12.94
CA LEU A 99 19.55 7.39 -13.62
C LEU A 99 19.09 6.33 -12.61
N LEU A 100 19.89 6.09 -11.57
CA LEU A 100 19.56 5.16 -10.49
C LEU A 100 18.23 5.54 -9.83
N ALA A 101 18.02 6.83 -9.52
CA ALA A 101 16.76 7.32 -8.96
C ALA A 101 15.57 7.09 -9.92
N LYS A 102 15.73 7.39 -11.22
CA LYS A 102 14.67 7.17 -12.21
C LYS A 102 14.33 5.67 -12.35
N VAL A 103 15.34 4.79 -12.35
CA VAL A 103 15.15 3.34 -12.43
C VAL A 103 14.49 2.81 -11.16
N ALA A 104 14.97 3.23 -9.98
CA ALA A 104 14.40 2.85 -8.70
C ALA A 104 12.93 3.29 -8.59
N ALA A 105 12.64 4.55 -8.94
CA ALA A 105 11.29 5.09 -8.99
C ALA A 105 10.35 4.29 -9.90
N LEU A 106 10.81 3.91 -11.10
CA LEU A 106 10.00 3.13 -12.04
C LEU A 106 9.70 1.71 -11.54
N LEU A 107 10.62 1.12 -10.77
CA LEU A 107 10.58 -0.29 -10.40
C LEU A 107 10.17 -0.55 -8.94
N HIS A 108 10.02 0.48 -8.10
CA HIS A 108 9.74 0.34 -6.66
C HIS A 108 8.53 -0.58 -6.37
N ASP A 109 7.52 -0.50 -7.23
CA ASP A 109 6.24 -1.19 -7.10
C ASP A 109 6.13 -2.49 -7.92
N ILE A 110 7.19 -2.93 -8.60
CA ILE A 110 7.13 -4.04 -9.56
C ILE A 110 6.75 -5.39 -8.92
N GLY A 111 7.02 -5.52 -7.62
CA GLY A 111 6.72 -6.71 -6.84
C GLY A 111 5.29 -6.79 -6.31
N HIS A 112 4.39 -5.86 -6.67
CA HIS A 112 3.01 -5.96 -6.23
C HIS A 112 2.23 -7.09 -6.91
N GLY A 113 1.43 -7.79 -6.10
CA GLY A 113 0.45 -8.78 -6.53
C GLY A 113 -0.91 -8.16 -6.87
N PRO A 114 -1.87 -9.00 -7.29
CA PRO A 114 -3.28 -8.60 -7.47
C PRO A 114 -3.84 -7.99 -6.19
N TYR A 115 -4.65 -6.93 -6.26
CA TYR A 115 -5.16 -6.24 -5.07
C TYR A 115 -4.05 -5.70 -4.14
N SER A 116 -2.86 -5.45 -4.69
CA SER A 116 -1.80 -4.72 -3.98
C SER A 116 -1.38 -5.44 -2.69
N HIS A 117 -1.31 -4.70 -1.59
CA HIS A 117 -0.88 -5.22 -0.30
C HIS A 117 -1.84 -6.23 0.32
N LEU A 118 -3.10 -6.22 -0.10
CA LEU A 118 -4.07 -7.22 0.36
C LEU A 118 -3.65 -8.64 -0.04
N PHE A 119 -2.90 -8.77 -1.14
CA PHE A 119 -2.31 -10.05 -1.54
C PHE A 119 -1.28 -10.56 -0.53
N GLU A 120 -0.47 -9.66 0.03
CA GLU A 120 0.58 -9.99 1.01
C GLU A 120 -0.04 -10.62 2.27
N GLU A 121 -1.23 -10.17 2.66
CA GLU A 121 -1.95 -10.72 3.82
C GLU A 121 -2.49 -12.15 3.62
N VAL A 122 -2.76 -12.55 2.37
CA VAL A 122 -3.45 -13.82 2.08
C VAL A 122 -2.56 -14.91 1.48
N GLN A 123 -1.32 -14.59 1.09
CA GLN A 123 -0.37 -15.54 0.51
C GLN A 123 0.28 -16.46 1.55
N VAL A 124 0.59 -17.69 1.16
CA VAL A 124 1.35 -18.64 1.98
C VAL A 124 2.43 -19.34 1.11
N PRO A 125 3.74 -19.09 1.33
CA PRO A 125 4.33 -18.16 2.29
C PRO A 125 4.05 -16.69 1.91
N SER A 126 3.75 -15.88 2.91
CA SER A 126 3.57 -14.43 2.74
C SER A 126 4.94 -13.79 2.44
N LEU A 127 5.08 -13.23 1.24
CA LEU A 127 6.22 -12.42 0.84
C LEU A 127 5.75 -10.98 0.62
N SER A 128 6.54 -10.02 1.12
CA SER A 128 6.28 -8.61 0.85
C SER A 128 6.46 -8.30 -0.64
N HIS A 129 5.81 -7.24 -1.11
CA HIS A 129 6.03 -6.74 -2.47
C HIS A 129 7.50 -6.33 -2.70
N GLU A 130 8.19 -5.78 -1.70
CA GLU A 130 9.63 -5.49 -1.78
C GLU A 130 10.45 -6.77 -2.03
N SER A 131 10.12 -7.86 -1.33
CA SER A 131 10.75 -9.17 -1.52
C SER A 131 10.52 -9.69 -2.94
N TRP A 132 9.28 -9.58 -3.44
CA TRP A 132 8.96 -9.93 -4.83
C TRP A 132 9.69 -9.06 -5.84
N GLY A 133 9.77 -7.74 -5.60
CA GLY A 133 10.49 -6.79 -6.44
C GLY A 133 11.96 -7.17 -6.56
N ARG A 134 12.62 -7.46 -5.44
CA ARG A 134 14.01 -7.94 -5.43
C ARG A 134 14.16 -9.24 -6.21
N ARG A 135 13.25 -10.21 -6.03
CA ARG A 135 13.31 -11.49 -6.75
C ARG A 135 13.13 -11.30 -8.27
N ILE A 136 12.26 -10.40 -8.69
CA ILE A 136 12.09 -10.03 -10.10
C ILE A 136 13.38 -9.39 -10.63
N LEU A 137 13.98 -8.46 -9.88
CA LEU A 137 15.22 -7.78 -10.27
C LEU A 137 16.42 -8.72 -10.41
N LEU A 138 16.45 -9.82 -9.64
CA LEU A 138 17.56 -10.77 -9.60
C LEU A 138 17.38 -12.01 -10.49
N ASP A 139 16.18 -12.24 -11.00
CA ASP A 139 15.90 -13.40 -11.85
C ASP A 139 16.29 -13.11 -13.30
N GLU A 140 17.33 -13.80 -13.79
CA GLU A 140 17.86 -13.68 -15.16
C GLU A 140 16.81 -14.02 -16.24
N ALA A 141 15.76 -14.76 -15.88
CA ALA A 141 14.66 -15.07 -16.77
C ALA A 141 13.72 -13.87 -17.00
N THR A 142 13.80 -12.81 -16.21
CA THR A 142 12.96 -11.62 -16.38
C THR A 142 13.45 -10.68 -17.48
N GLY A 143 12.52 -9.97 -18.10
CA GLY A 143 12.82 -8.89 -19.04
C GLY A 143 13.60 -7.77 -18.38
N VAL A 144 13.23 -7.39 -17.16
CA VAL A 144 13.87 -6.33 -16.37
C VAL A 144 15.35 -6.60 -16.13
N TYR A 145 15.72 -7.79 -15.63
CA TYR A 145 17.14 -8.14 -15.43
C TYR A 145 17.94 -7.98 -16.73
N ARG A 146 17.45 -8.57 -17.83
CA ARG A 146 18.14 -8.53 -19.12
C ARG A 146 18.27 -7.11 -19.70
N VAL A 147 17.24 -6.29 -19.51
CA VAL A 147 17.23 -4.89 -19.97
C VAL A 147 18.19 -4.05 -19.14
N LEU A 148 18.21 -4.20 -17.81
CA LEU A 148 19.19 -3.54 -16.94
C LEU A 148 20.61 -3.95 -17.32
N HIS A 149 20.89 -5.25 -17.44
CA HIS A 149 22.21 -5.75 -17.82
C HIS A 149 22.69 -5.19 -19.16
N ARG A 150 21.85 -5.23 -20.20
CA ARG A 150 22.18 -4.67 -21.52
C ARG A 150 22.33 -3.14 -21.46
N GLY A 151 21.48 -2.46 -20.71
CA GLY A 151 21.47 -1.01 -20.52
C GLY A 151 22.74 -0.51 -19.85
N CYS A 152 23.10 -1.10 -18.70
CA CYS A 152 24.33 -0.77 -17.98
C CYS A 152 25.55 -0.94 -18.88
N ARG A 153 25.68 -2.08 -19.57
CA ARG A 153 26.78 -2.30 -20.53
C ARG A 153 26.84 -1.24 -21.63
N ARG A 154 25.69 -0.83 -22.16
CA ARG A 154 25.61 0.19 -23.23
C ARG A 154 25.95 1.59 -22.72
N LEU A 155 25.63 1.89 -21.46
CA LEU A 155 25.92 3.16 -20.81
C LEU A 155 27.33 3.21 -20.16
N GLY A 156 28.10 2.12 -20.25
CA GLY A 156 29.43 2.03 -19.64
C GLY A 156 29.40 1.87 -18.11
N LEU A 157 28.28 1.42 -17.55
CA LEU A 157 28.11 1.18 -16.12
C LEU A 157 28.45 -0.27 -15.76
N ASP A 158 29.04 -0.47 -14.58
CA ASP A 158 29.17 -1.80 -13.99
C ASP A 158 27.81 -2.30 -13.52
N PHE A 159 27.32 -3.38 -14.13
CA PHE A 159 25.98 -3.90 -13.85
C PHE A 159 25.84 -4.41 -12.42
N ALA A 160 26.86 -5.08 -11.88
CA ALA A 160 26.81 -5.61 -10.52
C ALA A 160 26.68 -4.49 -9.50
N SER A 161 27.55 -3.47 -9.57
CA SER A 161 27.51 -2.28 -8.71
C SER A 161 26.21 -1.47 -8.87
N PHE A 162 25.69 -1.34 -10.09
CA PHE A 162 24.42 -0.66 -10.32
C PHE A 162 23.25 -1.43 -9.68
N LEU A 163 23.21 -2.75 -9.85
CA LEU A 163 22.18 -3.62 -9.28
C LEU A 163 22.25 -3.67 -7.75
N ASP A 164 23.45 -3.68 -7.17
CA ASP A 164 23.63 -3.64 -5.71
C ASP A 164 23.13 -2.32 -5.13
N ARG A 165 23.47 -1.18 -5.75
CA ARG A 165 22.94 0.14 -5.34
C ARG A 165 21.42 0.22 -5.50
N LEU A 166 20.87 -0.34 -6.58
CA LEU A 166 19.42 -0.39 -6.80
C LEU A 166 18.71 -1.21 -5.71
N GLN A 167 19.25 -2.37 -5.35
CA GLN A 167 18.72 -3.19 -4.26
C GLN A 167 18.79 -2.46 -2.92
N ALA A 168 19.89 -1.77 -2.63
CA ALA A 168 20.10 -1.02 -1.39
C ALA A 168 19.07 0.11 -1.18
N ILE A 169 18.39 0.58 -2.23
CA ILE A 169 17.29 1.55 -2.12
C ILE A 169 16.03 0.91 -1.51
N PHE A 170 15.81 -0.38 -1.74
CA PHE A 170 14.59 -1.09 -1.33
C PHE A 170 14.75 -1.96 -0.08
N THR A 171 15.97 -2.11 0.45
CA THR A 171 16.21 -2.87 1.69
C THR A 171 16.14 -1.96 2.91
N GLU A 172 15.96 -2.50 4.12
CA GLU A 172 16.10 -1.69 5.33
C GLU A 172 17.52 -1.09 5.44
N LEU A 173 17.61 0.12 6.01
CA LEU A 173 18.90 0.74 6.30
C LEU A 173 19.51 0.12 7.56
N PRO A 174 20.81 -0.16 7.56
CA PRO A 174 21.51 -0.55 8.77
C PRO A 174 21.40 0.52 9.86
N PRO A 175 21.29 0.14 11.15
CA PRO A 175 21.27 1.09 12.25
C PRO A 175 22.51 1.99 12.26
N GLY A 176 22.29 3.31 12.32
CA GLY A 176 23.37 4.30 12.36
C GLY A 176 23.89 4.78 11.00
N GLU A 177 23.41 4.21 9.89
CA GLU A 177 23.68 4.73 8.56
C GLU A 177 22.65 5.78 8.14
N SER A 178 23.09 6.80 7.41
CA SER A 178 22.19 7.80 6.83
C SER A 178 21.77 7.37 5.42
N PRO A 179 20.50 7.57 5.04
CA PRO A 179 20.04 7.25 3.69
C PRO A 179 20.75 8.12 2.65
N SER A 180 21.13 7.52 1.52
CA SER A 180 21.56 8.31 0.35
C SER A 180 20.45 9.26 -0.12
N LEU A 181 20.81 10.36 -0.78
CA LEU A 181 19.83 11.28 -1.36
C LEU A 181 18.86 10.55 -2.30
N VAL A 182 19.37 9.65 -3.14
CA VAL A 182 18.55 8.83 -4.04
C VAL A 182 17.51 8.04 -3.25
N ARG A 183 17.91 7.39 -2.15
CA ARG A 183 16.96 6.66 -1.31
C ARG A 183 15.90 7.59 -0.73
N GLN A 184 16.27 8.77 -0.22
CA GLN A 184 15.30 9.73 0.34
C GLN A 184 14.27 10.20 -0.69
N VAL A 185 14.68 10.36 -1.95
CA VAL A 185 13.77 10.75 -3.06
C VAL A 185 12.79 9.63 -3.42
N ILE A 186 13.12 8.37 -3.16
CA ILE A 186 12.25 7.22 -3.48
C ILE A 186 11.44 6.74 -2.28
N SER A 187 12.04 6.76 -1.09
CA SER A 187 11.48 6.24 0.16
C SER A 187 11.87 7.15 1.33
N SER A 188 10.97 8.06 1.69
CA SER A 188 11.00 8.94 2.87
C SER A 188 9.60 9.47 3.19
N GLN A 189 9.47 10.36 4.18
CA GLN A 189 8.18 11.03 4.42
C GLN A 189 7.84 12.10 3.36
N LEU A 190 8.80 12.46 2.51
CA LEU A 190 8.72 13.50 1.48
C LEU A 190 9.33 13.00 0.15
N ASP A 191 8.90 11.83 -0.30
CA ASP A 191 9.42 11.17 -1.50
C ASP A 191 8.50 11.30 -2.74
N ALA A 192 9.03 10.88 -3.88
CA ALA A 192 8.33 10.87 -5.16
C ALA A 192 7.11 9.93 -5.15
N ASP A 193 7.17 8.82 -4.41
CA ASP A 193 6.08 7.84 -4.29
C ASP A 193 4.84 8.50 -3.66
N ARG A 194 4.99 9.03 -2.45
CA ARG A 194 3.91 9.70 -1.71
C ARG A 194 3.38 10.92 -2.44
N MET A 195 4.28 11.69 -3.07
CA MET A 195 3.84 12.83 -3.85
C MET A 195 2.97 12.44 -5.05
N ASP A 196 3.30 11.36 -5.76
CA ASP A 196 2.48 10.91 -6.89
C ASP A 196 1.15 10.32 -6.41
N TYR A 197 1.19 9.32 -5.51
CA TYR A 197 -0.04 8.61 -5.17
C TYR A 197 -1.04 9.53 -4.48
N LEU A 198 -0.63 10.50 -3.66
CA LEU A 198 -1.59 11.40 -3.01
C LEU A 198 -2.40 12.21 -4.03
N LEU A 199 -1.72 12.82 -5.00
CA LEU A 199 -2.38 13.59 -6.06
C LEU A 199 -3.20 12.68 -6.98
N ARG A 200 -2.66 11.52 -7.34
CA ARG A 200 -3.29 10.56 -8.23
C ARG A 200 -4.54 9.95 -7.60
N ASP A 201 -4.42 9.44 -6.39
CA ASP A 201 -5.52 8.87 -5.64
C ASP A 201 -6.60 9.90 -5.38
N ALA A 202 -6.25 11.14 -5.00
CA ALA A 202 -7.21 12.24 -4.85
C ALA A 202 -7.96 12.53 -6.16
N HIS A 203 -7.26 12.53 -7.29
CA HIS A 203 -7.87 12.74 -8.60
C HIS A 203 -8.86 11.63 -8.97
N PHE A 204 -8.43 10.37 -8.91
CA PHE A 204 -9.25 9.23 -9.33
C PHE A 204 -10.35 8.84 -8.33
N THR A 205 -10.20 9.15 -7.04
CA THR A 205 -11.28 8.97 -6.06
C THR A 205 -12.27 10.14 -6.05
N GLY A 206 -11.87 11.31 -6.56
CA GLY A 206 -12.65 12.56 -6.49
C GLY A 206 -12.56 13.26 -5.13
N VAL A 207 -11.69 12.81 -4.23
CA VAL A 207 -11.49 13.45 -2.92
C VAL A 207 -10.63 14.71 -3.09
N ILE A 208 -11.28 15.87 -3.12
CA ILE A 208 -10.62 17.17 -3.36
C ILE A 208 -9.65 17.58 -2.25
N TYR A 209 -9.81 17.04 -1.04
CA TYR A 209 -8.99 17.37 0.13
C TYR A 209 -7.57 16.76 0.07
N GLY A 210 -7.33 15.81 -0.84
CA GLY A 210 -6.01 15.21 -1.06
C GLY A 210 -5.10 15.99 -2.01
N ARG A 211 -5.52 17.18 -2.46
CA ARG A 211 -4.72 18.04 -3.33
C ARG A 211 -3.81 18.97 -2.53
N TYR A 212 -2.61 19.17 -3.01
CA TYR A 212 -1.65 20.14 -2.47
C TYR A 212 -0.85 20.78 -3.62
N ASP A 213 -0.17 21.88 -3.32
CA ASP A 213 0.65 22.60 -4.31
C ASP A 213 2.00 21.91 -4.52
N LEU A 214 2.04 20.97 -5.45
CA LEU A 214 3.26 20.25 -5.83
C LEU A 214 4.34 21.18 -6.37
N GLU A 215 3.98 22.17 -7.19
CA GLU A 215 4.95 23.03 -7.87
C GLU A 215 5.67 23.91 -6.85
N TRP A 216 4.94 24.47 -5.88
CA TRP A 216 5.54 25.25 -4.81
C TRP A 216 6.35 24.38 -3.86
N LEU A 217 5.88 23.17 -3.53
CA LEU A 217 6.64 22.23 -2.70
C LEU A 217 7.99 21.89 -3.34
N LEU A 218 8.00 21.52 -4.64
CA LEU A 218 9.22 21.23 -5.39
C LEU A 218 10.18 22.42 -5.42
N HIS A 219 9.66 23.65 -5.61
CA HIS A 219 10.47 24.87 -5.57
C HIS A 219 11.14 25.11 -4.20
N SER A 220 10.51 24.65 -3.12
CA SER A 220 11.00 24.81 -1.75
C SER A 220 11.94 23.70 -1.28
N LEU A 221 12.13 22.61 -2.05
CA LEU A 221 13.06 21.54 -1.68
C LEU A 221 14.52 21.99 -1.70
N ARG A 222 15.32 21.52 -0.75
CA ARG A 222 16.77 21.74 -0.62
C ARG A 222 17.47 20.44 -0.23
N VAL A 223 18.78 20.42 -0.43
CA VAL A 223 19.66 19.41 0.15
C VAL A 223 20.62 20.11 1.10
N GLN A 224 20.77 19.57 2.31
CA GLN A 224 21.69 20.06 3.33
C GLN A 224 22.74 18.98 3.63
N GLU A 225 23.97 19.40 3.92
CA GLU A 225 25.00 18.47 4.39
C GLU A 225 24.92 18.35 5.92
N GLU A 226 24.80 17.12 6.40
CA GLU A 226 24.88 16.77 7.82
C GLU A 226 26.07 15.84 8.06
N ALA A 227 26.48 15.66 9.32
CA ALA A 227 27.60 14.78 9.70
C ALA A 227 27.44 13.31 9.25
N GLY A 228 26.23 12.91 8.82
CA GLY A 228 25.91 11.59 8.28
C GLY A 228 25.71 11.53 6.76
N GLY A 229 25.70 12.65 6.05
CA GLY A 229 25.48 12.69 4.60
C GLY A 229 24.52 13.80 4.15
N GLU A 230 23.98 13.66 2.94
CA GLU A 230 23.00 14.59 2.37
C GLU A 230 21.61 14.39 2.98
N ARG A 231 20.88 15.48 3.25
CA ARG A 231 19.51 15.46 3.75
C ARG A 231 18.58 16.26 2.85
N LEU A 232 17.51 15.63 2.35
CA LEU A 232 16.43 16.33 1.67
C LEU A 232 15.60 17.10 2.69
N THR A 233 15.44 18.41 2.47
CA THR A 233 14.73 19.32 3.39
C THR A 233 13.79 20.27 2.65
N VAL A 234 12.88 20.91 3.38
CA VAL A 234 12.06 22.03 2.88
C VAL A 234 12.55 23.35 3.46
N ASP A 235 12.77 24.34 2.61
CA ASP A 235 13.06 25.72 3.00
C ASP A 235 11.77 26.41 3.47
N VAL A 236 11.60 26.54 4.80
CA VAL A 236 10.36 27.12 5.38
C VAL A 236 10.28 28.64 5.28
N SER A 237 11.34 29.32 4.83
CA SER A 237 11.23 30.73 4.43
C SER A 237 10.43 30.90 3.13
N LYS A 238 10.30 29.81 2.34
CA LYS A 238 9.59 29.81 1.06
C LYS A 238 8.36 28.92 1.05
N GLY A 239 8.45 27.70 1.57
CA GLY A 239 7.45 26.64 1.39
C GLY A 239 6.67 26.16 2.62
N PRO A 240 6.46 26.93 3.70
CA PRO A 240 5.85 26.39 4.92
C PRO A 240 4.40 25.96 4.66
N ALA A 241 3.63 26.78 3.92
CA ALA A 241 2.25 26.47 3.57
C ALA A 241 2.12 25.27 2.62
N ALA A 242 3.06 25.07 1.70
CA ALA A 242 3.04 23.93 0.79
C ALA A 242 3.32 22.62 1.53
N LEU A 243 4.27 22.63 2.48
CA LEU A 243 4.54 21.48 3.34
C LEU A 243 3.34 21.16 4.25
N GLU A 244 2.75 22.17 4.89
CA GLU A 244 1.51 21.99 5.68
C GLU A 244 0.37 21.44 4.81
N SER A 245 0.20 21.95 3.59
CA SER A 245 -0.81 21.48 2.65
C SER A 245 -0.58 20.02 2.26
N TYR A 246 0.66 19.60 2.02
CA TYR A 246 1.01 18.21 1.71
C TYR A 246 0.65 17.26 2.86
N LEU A 247 1.03 17.61 4.09
CA LEU A 247 0.73 16.79 5.28
C LEU A 247 -0.77 16.74 5.59
N ASN A 248 -1.48 17.86 5.42
CA ASN A 248 -2.94 17.87 5.53
C ASN A 248 -3.59 17.01 4.44
N ALA A 249 -3.15 17.11 3.19
CA ALA A 249 -3.68 16.31 2.10
C ALA A 249 -3.51 14.81 2.38
N ARG A 250 -2.34 14.43 2.89
CA ARG A 250 -2.05 13.08 3.34
C ARG A 250 -3.01 12.61 4.43
N ASP A 251 -3.19 13.40 5.49
CA ASP A 251 -4.11 13.06 6.58
C ASP A 251 -5.56 12.87 6.10
N HIS A 252 -6.04 13.77 5.24
CA HIS A 252 -7.38 13.64 4.66
C HIS A 252 -7.52 12.38 3.79
N MET A 253 -6.52 12.07 2.95
CA MET A 253 -6.57 10.85 2.12
C MET A 253 -6.59 9.58 2.98
N TYR A 254 -5.87 9.59 4.11
CA TYR A 254 -5.94 8.53 5.11
C TYR A 254 -7.35 8.31 5.63
N LEU A 255 -7.96 9.36 6.18
CA LEU A 255 -9.27 9.27 6.83
C LEU A 255 -10.40 8.98 5.83
N GLN A 256 -10.33 9.58 4.64
CA GLN A 256 -11.40 9.52 3.66
C GLN A 256 -11.30 8.30 2.76
N VAL A 257 -10.10 7.87 2.36
CA VAL A 257 -9.93 6.81 1.35
C VAL A 257 -9.37 5.55 1.97
N TYR A 258 -8.15 5.59 2.50
CA TYR A 258 -7.41 4.38 2.89
C TYR A 258 -8.03 3.68 4.12
N GLU A 259 -8.46 4.46 5.11
CA GLU A 259 -9.15 3.96 6.30
C GLU A 259 -10.67 3.94 6.17
N HIS A 260 -11.20 4.18 4.96
CA HIS A 260 -12.64 4.22 4.75
C HIS A 260 -13.27 2.89 5.17
N LYS A 261 -14.16 2.96 6.15
CA LYS A 261 -14.81 1.82 6.80
C LYS A 261 -15.37 0.75 5.85
N THR A 262 -15.86 1.15 4.68
CA THR A 262 -16.37 0.21 3.68
C THR A 262 -15.26 -0.41 2.84
N VAL A 263 -14.17 0.32 2.55
CA VAL A 263 -12.99 -0.23 1.85
C VAL A 263 -12.37 -1.32 2.75
N ARG A 264 -12.13 -0.98 4.02
CA ARG A 264 -11.65 -1.93 5.04
C ARG A 264 -12.55 -3.17 5.19
N ALA A 265 -13.88 -3.00 5.14
CA ALA A 265 -14.80 -4.14 5.15
C ALA A 265 -14.60 -5.09 3.95
N PHE A 266 -14.31 -4.57 2.76
CA PHE A 266 -14.01 -5.38 1.57
C PHE A 266 -12.65 -6.08 1.68
N GLU A 267 -11.65 -5.43 2.27
CA GLU A 267 -10.36 -6.06 2.57
C GLU A 267 -10.51 -7.22 3.55
N VAL A 268 -11.25 -7.03 4.65
CA VAL A 268 -11.55 -8.12 5.61
C VAL A 268 -12.31 -9.27 4.94
N LEU A 269 -13.30 -8.96 4.10
CA LEU A 269 -14.03 -9.97 3.34
C LEU A 269 -13.09 -10.75 2.41
N PHE A 270 -12.15 -10.10 1.74
CA PHE A 270 -11.17 -10.75 0.88
C PHE A 270 -10.23 -11.65 1.68
N ILE A 271 -9.79 -11.23 2.86
CA ILE A 271 -8.97 -12.08 3.72
C ILE A 271 -9.75 -13.33 4.15
N HIS A 272 -10.97 -13.15 4.66
CA HIS A 272 -11.82 -14.29 5.00
C HIS A 272 -12.12 -15.18 3.79
N LEU A 273 -12.21 -14.62 2.58
CA LEU A 273 -12.40 -15.38 1.35
C LEU A 273 -11.23 -16.34 1.11
N PHE A 274 -9.99 -15.87 1.24
CA PHE A 274 -8.79 -16.71 1.08
C PHE A 274 -8.58 -17.67 2.24
N GLU A 275 -8.90 -17.28 3.48
CA GLU A 275 -8.90 -18.20 4.62
C GLU A 275 -9.95 -19.32 4.43
N THR A 276 -11.11 -18.98 3.84
CA THR A 276 -12.14 -19.96 3.48
C THR A 276 -11.69 -20.84 2.31
N LEU A 277 -10.96 -20.31 1.33
CA LEU A 277 -10.36 -21.08 0.25
C LEU A 277 -9.36 -22.11 0.79
N ALA A 278 -8.51 -21.70 1.73
CA ALA A 278 -7.58 -22.60 2.40
C ALA A 278 -8.30 -23.69 3.21
N TRP A 279 -9.39 -23.32 3.91
CA TRP A 279 -10.23 -24.28 4.61
C TRP A 279 -10.91 -25.28 3.65
N ALA A 280 -11.47 -24.81 2.53
CA ALA A 280 -12.05 -25.66 1.50
C ALA A 280 -11.02 -26.62 0.89
N PHE A 281 -9.81 -26.13 0.60
CA PHE A 281 -8.70 -26.97 0.13
C PHE A 281 -8.37 -28.08 1.13
N ALA A 282 -8.30 -27.76 2.42
CA ALA A 282 -8.01 -28.75 3.47
C ALA A 282 -9.12 -29.80 3.63
N CYS A 283 -10.39 -29.42 3.44
CA CYS A 283 -11.52 -30.35 3.53
C CYS A 283 -11.69 -31.23 2.28
N ASP A 284 -11.51 -30.65 1.10
CA ASP A 284 -11.90 -31.27 -0.17
C ASP A 284 -10.71 -31.85 -0.96
N GLY A 285 -9.47 -31.59 -0.51
CA GLY A 285 -8.25 -32.11 -1.13
C GLY A 285 -7.84 -31.40 -2.42
N GLY A 286 -8.40 -30.22 -2.70
CA GLY A 286 -8.11 -29.46 -3.92
C GLY A 286 -8.78 -28.10 -3.95
N LEU A 287 -8.36 -27.27 -4.91
CA LEU A 287 -9.05 -25.99 -5.19
C LEU A 287 -10.35 -26.27 -5.94
N PRO A 288 -11.38 -25.40 -5.84
CA PRO A 288 -12.64 -25.58 -6.54
C PRO A 288 -12.46 -25.68 -8.06
N ASP A 289 -13.31 -26.48 -8.71
CA ASP A 289 -13.33 -26.61 -10.17
C ASP A 289 -13.50 -25.25 -10.85
N GLY A 290 -12.76 -25.06 -11.94
CA GLY A 290 -12.76 -23.82 -12.73
C GLY A 290 -11.92 -22.69 -12.15
N THR A 291 -11.19 -22.91 -11.05
CA THR A 291 -10.14 -21.98 -10.58
C THR A 291 -9.07 -21.82 -11.68
N PRO A 292 -8.64 -20.59 -12.01
CA PRO A 292 -7.61 -20.33 -13.02
C PRO A 292 -6.34 -21.13 -12.81
N VAL A 293 -5.77 -21.64 -13.90
CA VAL A 293 -4.54 -22.46 -13.86
C VAL A 293 -3.38 -21.67 -13.26
N GLU A 294 -3.33 -20.36 -13.48
CA GLU A 294 -2.32 -19.45 -12.93
C GLU A 294 -2.36 -19.44 -11.40
N LEU A 295 -3.57 -19.36 -10.82
CA LEU A 295 -3.76 -19.40 -9.38
C LEU A 295 -3.52 -20.80 -8.81
N VAL A 296 -3.97 -21.85 -9.52
CA VAL A 296 -3.73 -23.25 -9.13
C VAL A 296 -2.24 -23.55 -9.08
N ASP A 297 -1.49 -23.18 -10.12
CA ASP A 297 -0.05 -23.43 -10.20
C ASP A 297 0.71 -22.62 -9.16
N PHE A 298 0.31 -21.37 -8.90
CA PHE A 298 0.93 -20.53 -7.87
C PHE A 298 0.71 -21.05 -6.45
N LEU A 299 -0.51 -21.51 -6.13
CA LEU A 299 -0.86 -22.04 -4.81
C LEU A 299 -0.44 -23.50 -4.61
N ARG A 300 0.01 -24.21 -5.66
CA ARG A 300 0.46 -25.59 -5.55
C ARG A 300 1.65 -25.67 -4.57
N PRO A 301 1.63 -26.61 -3.60
CA PRO A 301 2.77 -26.83 -2.72
C PRO A 301 4.06 -27.02 -3.52
N THR A 302 5.11 -26.30 -3.14
CA THR A 302 6.41 -26.46 -3.77
C THR A 302 6.98 -27.85 -3.46
N ALA A 303 7.73 -28.43 -4.41
CA ALA A 303 8.27 -29.79 -4.27
C ALA A 303 9.22 -29.95 -3.06
N SER A 304 9.71 -28.84 -2.51
CA SER A 304 10.52 -28.80 -1.29
C SER A 304 9.80 -27.94 -0.26
N PRO A 305 9.44 -28.48 0.92
CA PRO A 305 8.85 -27.69 2.00
C PRO A 305 9.70 -26.46 2.32
N GLY A 306 9.10 -25.27 2.26
CA GLY A 306 9.79 -23.99 2.51
C GLY A 306 10.44 -23.34 1.29
N ALA A 307 10.42 -23.96 0.10
CA ALA A 307 10.87 -23.28 -1.12
C ALA A 307 9.90 -22.15 -1.50
N ALA A 308 10.47 -20.97 -1.79
CA ALA A 308 9.70 -19.79 -2.13
C ALA A 308 8.97 -19.96 -3.49
N PRO A 309 7.76 -19.39 -3.67
CA PRO A 309 7.00 -19.57 -4.90
C PRO A 309 7.75 -19.01 -6.12
N SER A 310 7.52 -19.55 -7.32
CA SER A 310 8.22 -19.17 -8.53
C SER A 310 7.90 -17.73 -8.95
N VAL A 311 8.93 -16.93 -9.29
CA VAL A 311 8.76 -15.58 -9.88
C VAL A 311 7.91 -15.63 -11.14
N ARG A 312 8.14 -16.63 -12.00
CA ARG A 312 7.35 -16.84 -13.22
C ARG A 312 5.86 -17.00 -12.93
N LEU A 313 5.50 -17.80 -11.93
CA LEU A 313 4.09 -18.03 -11.55
C LEU A 313 3.49 -16.80 -10.84
N PHE A 314 4.28 -16.08 -10.04
CA PHE A 314 3.84 -14.82 -9.47
C PHE A 314 3.49 -13.78 -10.55
N LEU A 315 4.33 -13.68 -11.58
CA LEU A 315 4.14 -12.75 -12.69
C LEU A 315 2.94 -13.10 -13.59
N THR A 316 2.34 -14.29 -13.48
CA THR A 316 1.07 -14.61 -14.17
C THR A 316 -0.17 -14.11 -13.43
N LEU A 317 -0.03 -13.66 -12.18
CA LEU A 317 -1.16 -13.17 -11.39
C LEU A 317 -1.39 -11.67 -11.62
N ASP A 318 -2.65 -11.28 -11.77
CA ASP A 318 -3.12 -9.89 -11.73
C ASP A 318 -4.59 -9.84 -11.24
N ASP A 319 -5.18 -8.65 -11.15
CA ASP A 319 -6.54 -8.48 -10.61
C ASP A 319 -7.58 -9.29 -11.40
N ALA A 320 -7.39 -9.42 -12.72
CA ALA A 320 -8.35 -10.11 -13.59
C ALA A 320 -8.38 -11.61 -13.32
N VAL A 321 -7.22 -12.23 -13.03
CA VAL A 321 -7.14 -13.65 -12.63
C VAL A 321 -7.96 -13.88 -11.36
N LEU A 322 -7.79 -13.04 -10.34
CA LEU A 322 -8.55 -13.18 -9.09
C LEU A 322 -10.03 -12.87 -9.28
N ASP A 323 -10.38 -11.80 -9.99
CA ASP A 323 -11.78 -11.45 -10.25
C ASP A 323 -12.53 -12.56 -10.99
N TYR A 324 -11.85 -13.22 -11.95
CA TYR A 324 -12.40 -14.40 -12.62
C TYR A 324 -12.59 -15.57 -11.64
N ALA A 325 -11.58 -15.88 -10.82
CA ALA A 325 -11.65 -16.96 -9.83
C ALA A 325 -12.83 -16.76 -8.87
N VAL A 326 -12.95 -15.56 -8.29
CA VAL A 326 -14.08 -15.20 -7.41
C VAL A 326 -15.41 -15.32 -8.16
N GLY A 327 -15.48 -14.87 -9.41
CA GLY A 327 -16.68 -15.00 -10.24
C GLY A 327 -17.10 -16.46 -10.47
N VAL A 328 -16.14 -17.38 -10.64
CA VAL A 328 -16.39 -18.82 -10.75
C VAL A 328 -16.93 -19.36 -9.42
N TRP A 329 -16.24 -19.09 -8.31
CA TRP A 329 -16.63 -19.58 -6.98
C TRP A 329 -18.00 -19.05 -6.55
N ALA A 330 -18.37 -17.82 -6.93
CA ALA A 330 -19.67 -17.24 -6.65
C ALA A 330 -20.85 -18.02 -7.27
N ARG A 331 -20.60 -18.75 -8.38
CA ARG A 331 -21.60 -19.51 -9.15
C ARG A 331 -21.46 -21.03 -9.03
N MET A 332 -20.42 -21.51 -8.35
CA MET A 332 -20.19 -22.95 -8.22
C MET A 332 -21.30 -23.62 -7.42
N ARG A 333 -21.56 -24.90 -7.71
CA ARG A 333 -22.42 -25.74 -6.87
C ARG A 333 -21.55 -26.34 -5.77
N PRO A 334 -21.79 -26.01 -4.49
CA PRO A 334 -20.92 -26.47 -3.42
C PRO A 334 -21.12 -27.96 -3.15
N GLY A 335 -20.02 -28.70 -3.08
CA GLY A 335 -20.00 -30.12 -2.65
C GLY A 335 -19.78 -30.30 -1.15
N SER A 336 -19.36 -29.24 -0.45
CA SER A 336 -19.04 -29.24 0.99
C SER A 336 -19.50 -27.95 1.66
N VAL A 337 -19.56 -27.93 3.00
CA VAL A 337 -19.87 -26.71 3.77
C VAL A 337 -18.82 -25.62 3.50
N ALA A 338 -17.55 -26.01 3.36
CA ALA A 338 -16.47 -25.08 3.09
C ALA A 338 -16.59 -24.42 1.71
N GLN A 339 -16.94 -25.19 0.68
CA GLN A 339 -17.27 -24.62 -0.64
C GLN A 339 -18.53 -23.75 -0.58
N ALA A 340 -19.52 -24.13 0.21
CA ALA A 340 -20.74 -23.36 0.34
C ALA A 340 -20.46 -21.96 0.94
N GLU A 341 -19.58 -21.90 1.94
CA GLU A 341 -19.09 -20.66 2.53
C GLU A 341 -18.20 -19.86 1.57
N LEU A 342 -17.31 -20.52 0.82
CA LEU A 342 -16.48 -19.87 -0.20
C LEU A 342 -17.35 -19.21 -1.27
N SER A 343 -18.41 -19.91 -1.70
CA SER A 343 -19.37 -19.41 -2.68
C SER A 343 -20.14 -18.20 -2.13
N TRP A 344 -20.56 -18.24 -0.87
CA TRP A 344 -21.20 -17.11 -0.20
C TRP A 344 -20.29 -15.88 -0.17
N LYS A 345 -19.06 -16.00 0.35
CA LYS A 345 -18.11 -14.88 0.42
C LYS A 345 -17.75 -14.35 -0.96
N SER A 346 -17.65 -15.24 -1.96
CA SER A 346 -17.43 -14.86 -3.35
C SER A 346 -18.58 -14.02 -3.90
N ARG A 347 -19.83 -14.38 -3.59
CA ARG A 347 -21.00 -13.56 -3.95
C ARG A 347 -21.00 -12.19 -3.25
N LEU A 348 -20.62 -12.14 -1.97
CA LEU A 348 -20.49 -10.87 -1.25
C LEU A 348 -19.45 -9.96 -1.93
N PHE A 349 -18.29 -10.52 -2.30
CA PHE A 349 -17.19 -9.75 -2.88
C PHE A 349 -17.45 -9.34 -4.33
N HIS A 350 -18.02 -10.24 -5.13
CA HIS A 350 -18.26 -10.04 -6.57
C HIS A 350 -19.54 -9.24 -6.86
N HIS A 351 -20.66 -9.55 -6.19
CA HIS A 351 -21.96 -8.91 -6.46
C HIS A 351 -22.30 -7.76 -5.50
N ARG A 352 -21.48 -7.50 -4.48
CA ARG A 352 -21.74 -6.51 -3.42
C ARG A 352 -23.12 -6.68 -2.75
N LEU A 353 -23.58 -7.92 -2.55
CA LEU A 353 -24.91 -8.20 -1.97
C LEU A 353 -25.12 -7.49 -0.63
N THR A 354 -24.08 -7.49 0.22
CA THR A 354 -24.00 -6.75 1.47
C THR A 354 -22.53 -6.63 1.87
N THR A 355 -22.21 -5.67 2.74
CA THR A 355 -20.88 -5.54 3.33
C THR A 355 -20.85 -6.18 4.71
N TYR A 356 -19.66 -6.53 5.19
CA TYR A 356 -19.46 -6.84 6.60
C TYR A 356 -19.98 -5.71 7.49
N ARG A 357 -20.61 -6.08 8.60
CA ARG A 357 -21.14 -5.17 9.62
C ARG A 357 -20.02 -4.75 10.55
N ARG A 358 -20.20 -3.62 11.24
CA ARG A 358 -19.24 -3.10 12.22
C ARG A 358 -19.85 -3.16 13.60
N LEU A 359 -19.04 -3.53 14.59
CA LEU A 359 -19.45 -3.41 15.99
C LEU A 359 -19.17 -1.99 16.50
N PHE A 360 -20.08 -1.50 17.34
CA PHE A 360 -20.00 -0.17 17.93
C PHE A 360 -19.80 -0.27 19.44
N TRP A 361 -19.04 0.67 19.96
CA TRP A 361 -18.59 0.70 21.34
C TRP A 361 -18.97 2.03 21.96
N ARG A 362 -19.47 2.00 23.18
CA ARG A 362 -19.60 3.15 24.05
C ARG A 362 -18.28 3.28 24.81
N MET A 363 -17.55 4.35 24.52
CA MET A 363 -16.29 4.66 25.18
C MET A 363 -16.54 5.65 26.32
N ALA A 364 -16.00 5.35 27.49
CA ALA A 364 -15.98 6.28 28.61
C ALA A 364 -15.12 7.52 28.26
N PRO A 365 -15.45 8.70 28.79
CA PRO A 365 -14.61 9.87 28.61
C PRO A 365 -13.23 9.64 29.23
N GLU A 366 -12.19 10.18 28.60
CA GLU A 366 -10.87 10.23 29.20
C GLU A 366 -10.93 10.96 30.54
N VAL A 367 -10.22 10.42 31.55
CA VAL A 367 -10.21 10.94 32.91
C VAL A 367 -9.70 12.38 32.90
N GLY A 368 -10.56 13.33 33.30
CA GLY A 368 -10.24 14.77 33.30
C GLY A 368 -10.65 15.51 32.02
N SER A 369 -11.20 14.83 31.01
CA SER A 369 -11.73 15.49 29.80
C SER A 369 -13.17 15.98 30.00
N ARG A 370 -13.53 17.06 29.29
CA ARG A 370 -14.92 17.55 29.18
C ARG A 370 -15.73 16.82 28.09
N GLN A 371 -15.18 15.75 27.51
CA GLN A 371 -15.86 15.04 26.41
C GLN A 371 -17.01 14.20 26.96
N LEU A 372 -18.08 14.06 26.17
CA LEU A 372 -19.19 13.17 26.48
C LEU A 372 -18.84 11.73 26.04
N PRO A 373 -19.45 10.70 26.65
CA PRO A 373 -19.34 9.33 26.17
C PRO A 373 -19.68 9.26 24.68
N ARG A 374 -18.80 8.62 23.89
CA ARG A 374 -18.93 8.54 22.43
C ARG A 374 -19.30 7.12 22.03
N VAL A 375 -20.31 6.99 21.18
CA VAL A 375 -20.59 5.75 20.44
C VAL A 375 -19.76 5.79 19.15
N THR A 376 -18.92 4.78 18.95
CA THR A 376 -17.98 4.73 17.81
C THR A 376 -17.69 3.29 17.40
N ASP A 377 -17.43 3.06 16.12
CA ASP A 377 -16.90 1.80 15.60
C ASP A 377 -15.36 1.73 15.67
N GLN A 378 -14.73 2.82 16.12
CA GLN A 378 -13.29 3.01 16.20
C GLN A 378 -12.80 2.73 17.62
N ILE A 379 -11.82 1.84 17.75
CA ILE A 379 -11.11 1.59 18.99
C ILE A 379 -9.78 2.35 18.91
N VAL A 380 -9.52 3.22 19.89
CA VAL A 380 -8.33 4.09 19.94
C VAL A 380 -7.38 3.75 21.10
N ASP A 381 -7.81 2.90 22.04
CA ASP A 381 -7.01 2.45 23.17
C ASP A 381 -6.23 1.17 22.81
N PRO A 382 -4.88 1.19 22.81
CA PRO A 382 -4.06 0.02 22.51
C PRO A 382 -4.36 -1.19 23.39
N LEU A 383 -4.59 -0.99 24.70
CA LEU A 383 -4.86 -2.09 25.64
C LEU A 383 -6.19 -2.77 25.33
N ALA A 384 -7.19 -1.97 24.95
CA ALA A 384 -8.48 -2.47 24.52
C ALA A 384 -8.38 -3.28 23.22
N VAL A 385 -7.57 -2.81 22.24
CA VAL A 385 -7.29 -3.55 20.99
C VAL A 385 -6.63 -4.89 21.28
N GLU A 386 -5.56 -4.92 22.08
CA GLU A 386 -4.85 -6.14 22.43
C GLU A 386 -5.74 -7.14 23.15
N SER A 387 -6.51 -6.67 24.14
CA SER A 387 -7.43 -7.51 24.92
C SER A 387 -8.52 -8.13 24.03
N LEU A 388 -9.11 -7.33 23.13
CA LEU A 388 -10.18 -7.79 22.25
C LEU A 388 -9.65 -8.74 21.16
N GLU A 389 -8.46 -8.48 20.63
CA GLU A 389 -7.82 -9.38 19.67
C GLU A 389 -7.50 -10.74 20.32
N ALA A 390 -6.93 -10.74 21.53
CA ALA A 390 -6.65 -11.98 22.27
C ALA A 390 -7.93 -12.78 22.54
N PHE A 391 -9.02 -12.09 22.89
CA PHE A 391 -10.34 -12.70 23.05
C PHE A 391 -10.83 -13.36 21.76
N LEU A 392 -10.86 -12.62 20.64
CA LEU A 392 -11.35 -13.14 19.35
C LEU A 392 -10.46 -14.26 18.82
N ARG A 393 -9.13 -14.17 19.00
CA ARG A 393 -8.19 -15.24 18.61
C ARG A 393 -8.44 -16.53 19.38
N ARG A 394 -8.66 -16.44 20.70
CA ARG A 394 -9.00 -17.60 21.54
C ARG A 394 -10.31 -18.25 21.11
N MET A 395 -11.31 -17.44 20.78
CA MET A 395 -12.63 -17.91 20.35
C MET A 395 -12.66 -18.36 18.88
N GLY A 396 -11.66 -18.03 18.07
CA GLY A 396 -11.68 -18.20 16.62
C GLY A 396 -11.87 -19.65 16.15
N GLY A 397 -11.46 -20.63 16.96
CA GLY A 397 -11.65 -22.06 16.68
C GLY A 397 -13.04 -22.61 17.07
N GLU A 398 -13.85 -21.82 17.78
CA GLU A 398 -15.22 -22.20 18.12
C GLU A 398 -16.10 -22.25 16.87
N TRP A 399 -17.09 -23.14 16.89
CA TRP A 399 -18.01 -23.32 15.76
C TRP A 399 -19.34 -22.66 16.04
N VAL A 400 -19.76 -21.78 15.15
CA VAL A 400 -21.00 -21.01 15.28
C VAL A 400 -22.00 -21.40 14.19
N GLU A 401 -23.29 -21.41 14.54
CA GLU A 401 -24.36 -21.63 13.58
C GLU A 401 -24.77 -20.29 12.96
N VAL A 402 -24.72 -20.21 11.63
CA VAL A 402 -25.23 -19.09 10.84
C VAL A 402 -26.40 -19.57 10.00
N THR A 403 -27.30 -18.64 9.65
CA THR A 403 -28.42 -18.90 8.73
C THR A 403 -28.20 -18.12 7.45
N ASP A 404 -28.19 -18.82 6.32
CA ASP A 404 -28.06 -18.23 4.99
C ASP A 404 -29.37 -17.55 4.55
N PRO A 405 -29.34 -16.65 3.56
CA PRO A 405 -30.55 -15.96 3.09
C PRO A 405 -31.65 -16.87 2.54
N ASP A 406 -31.31 -18.09 2.12
CA ASP A 406 -32.25 -19.14 1.69
C ASP A 406 -32.81 -19.96 2.86
N GLY A 407 -32.41 -19.67 4.09
CA GLY A 407 -32.86 -20.33 5.31
C GLY A 407 -32.03 -21.55 5.72
N GLU A 408 -31.01 -21.93 4.95
CA GLU A 408 -30.13 -23.04 5.33
C GLU A 408 -29.26 -22.67 6.54
N ARG A 409 -29.15 -23.60 7.49
CA ARG A 409 -28.30 -23.45 8.67
C ARG A 409 -26.97 -24.14 8.46
N ARG A 410 -25.87 -23.45 8.77
CA ARG A 410 -24.51 -23.94 8.57
C ARG A 410 -23.65 -23.67 9.79
N ARG A 411 -22.74 -24.59 10.10
CA ARG A 411 -21.75 -24.41 11.15
C ARG A 411 -20.43 -23.97 10.55
N LEU A 412 -19.89 -22.87 11.04
CA LEU A 412 -18.65 -22.26 10.55
C LEU A 412 -17.70 -21.97 11.72
N PRO A 413 -16.38 -21.99 11.50
CA PRO A 413 -15.43 -21.44 12.46
C PRO A 413 -15.69 -19.94 12.71
N LEU A 414 -15.69 -19.51 13.97
CA LEU A 414 -15.90 -18.10 14.35
C LEU A 414 -14.89 -17.18 13.66
N GLY A 415 -13.63 -17.63 13.51
CA GLY A 415 -12.57 -16.88 12.84
C GLY A 415 -12.85 -16.54 11.37
N LEU A 416 -13.80 -17.19 10.70
CA LEU A 416 -14.19 -16.87 9.31
C LEU A 416 -15.34 -15.86 9.22
N VAL A 417 -15.96 -15.50 10.35
CA VAL A 417 -17.14 -14.62 10.39
C VAL A 417 -16.92 -13.35 11.21
N VAL A 418 -15.86 -13.24 12.00
CA VAL A 418 -15.50 -12.00 12.71
C VAL A 418 -14.00 -11.76 12.65
N ARG A 419 -13.61 -10.50 12.39
CA ARG A 419 -12.21 -10.07 12.42
C ARG A 419 -12.08 -8.74 13.11
N LEU A 420 -11.07 -8.63 13.98
CA LEU A 420 -10.53 -7.35 14.39
C LEU A 420 -9.50 -6.91 13.35
N ASP A 421 -9.79 -5.79 12.70
CA ASP A 421 -8.93 -5.17 11.72
C ASP A 421 -8.11 -4.06 12.40
N ARG A 422 -6.80 -4.28 12.59
CA ARG A 422 -5.88 -3.24 13.05
C ARG A 422 -5.57 -2.30 11.90
N LEU A 423 -5.78 -1.01 12.08
CA LEU A 423 -5.51 0.02 11.08
C LEU A 423 -4.02 0.41 11.00
N GLU A 424 -3.23 -0.01 11.99
CA GLU A 424 -1.76 0.11 12.00
C GLU A 424 -1.04 -1.05 11.30
N ARG A 425 -1.77 -2.01 10.71
CA ARG A 425 -1.11 -3.10 10.00
C ARG A 425 -0.58 -2.62 8.65
N ALA A 426 0.53 -3.23 8.22
CA ALA A 426 1.03 -3.07 6.87
C ALA A 426 -0.10 -3.34 5.87
N PRO A 427 -0.23 -2.52 4.82
CA PRO A 427 0.80 -1.59 4.34
C PRO A 427 0.68 -0.16 4.85
N TYR A 428 -0.46 0.28 5.38
CA TYR A 428 -0.72 1.71 5.51
C TYR A 428 0.01 2.37 6.71
N ALA A 429 0.76 1.57 7.49
CA ALA A 429 1.51 2.00 8.66
C ALA A 429 2.67 2.97 8.33
N HIS A 430 3.49 2.65 7.33
CA HIS A 430 4.67 3.46 6.92
C HIS A 430 4.27 4.78 6.25
N LEU A 431 3.00 4.87 5.84
CA LEU A 431 2.39 6.02 5.23
C LEU A 431 1.76 6.96 6.28
N ARG A 432 1.96 6.75 7.58
CA ARG A 432 1.62 7.73 8.64
C ARG A 432 2.80 8.67 8.91
N TYR A 433 2.52 9.96 9.11
CA TYR A 433 3.54 10.91 9.58
C TYR A 433 3.61 10.82 11.11
N VAL A 434 4.80 10.60 11.65
CA VAL A 434 5.05 10.52 13.09
C VAL A 434 6.11 11.56 13.44
N ALA A 435 5.72 12.58 14.21
CA ALA A 435 6.62 13.60 14.71
C ALA A 435 7.65 12.97 15.68
N GLY A 436 8.90 13.43 15.62
CA GLY A 436 10.01 12.91 16.42
C GLY A 436 10.50 11.51 16.04
N SER A 437 10.01 10.95 14.92
CA SER A 437 10.57 9.70 14.38
C SER A 437 11.88 9.95 13.63
N LEU A 438 12.74 8.92 13.53
CA LEU A 438 14.00 8.98 12.76
C LEU A 438 13.80 9.38 11.28
N ASP A 439 12.59 9.16 10.76
CA ASP A 439 12.21 9.46 9.38
C ASP A 439 11.41 10.77 9.23
N ALA A 440 11.32 11.60 10.27
CA ALA A 440 10.54 12.85 10.22
C ALA A 440 10.99 13.78 9.07
N ILE A 441 10.08 14.66 8.63
CA ILE A 441 10.40 15.62 7.57
C ILE A 441 11.29 16.69 8.18
N HIS A 442 12.45 16.89 7.59
CA HIS A 442 13.39 17.93 8.02
C HIS A 442 13.20 19.20 7.19
N VAL A 443 13.44 20.34 7.83
CA VAL A 443 13.28 21.66 7.24
C VAL A 443 14.49 22.54 7.54
N VAL A 444 14.69 23.56 6.71
CA VAL A 444 15.68 24.61 6.97
C VAL A 444 14.93 25.84 7.48
N ASP A 445 15.18 26.20 8.73
CA ASP A 445 14.55 27.36 9.37
C ASP A 445 15.04 28.70 8.78
N GLY A 446 14.44 29.81 9.22
CA GLY A 446 14.84 31.15 8.78
C GLY A 446 16.29 31.55 9.13
N ASN A 447 16.97 30.77 9.97
CA ASN A 447 18.36 30.95 10.37
C ASN A 447 19.32 29.97 9.67
N GLY A 448 18.82 29.14 8.74
CA GLY A 448 19.62 28.15 8.02
C GLY A 448 19.89 26.86 8.80
N ARG A 449 19.19 26.61 9.92
CA ARG A 449 19.34 25.40 10.73
C ARG A 449 18.42 24.29 10.24
N VAL A 450 18.94 23.06 10.21
CA VAL A 450 18.14 21.86 9.95
C VAL A 450 17.44 21.43 11.24
N VAL A 451 16.12 21.35 11.21
CA VAL A 451 15.26 20.95 12.34
C VAL A 451 14.08 20.09 11.85
N GLY A 452 13.35 19.44 12.75
CA GLY A 452 12.11 18.74 12.41
C GLY A 452 11.01 19.71 11.98
N ALA A 453 10.16 19.31 11.03
CA ALA A 453 9.05 20.14 10.54
C ALA A 453 8.05 20.49 11.65
N GLU A 454 7.84 19.59 12.61
CA GLU A 454 7.00 19.81 13.79
C GLU A 454 7.56 20.88 14.74
N GLU A 455 8.87 21.14 14.74
CA GLU A 455 9.48 22.14 15.61
C GLU A 455 9.15 23.56 15.15
N VAL A 456 8.83 23.73 13.87
CA VAL A 456 8.57 25.04 13.25
C VAL A 456 7.10 25.25 12.87
N SER A 457 6.24 24.23 12.99
CA SER A 457 4.80 24.34 12.74
C SER A 457 3.99 23.55 13.75
N GLU A 458 3.23 24.27 14.58
CA GLU A 458 2.27 23.68 15.53
C GLU A 458 1.22 22.79 14.84
N ARG A 459 0.86 23.13 13.60
CA ARG A 459 -0.09 22.33 12.80
C ARG A 459 0.51 20.98 12.42
N ILE A 460 1.77 20.97 11.97
CA ILE A 460 2.49 19.73 11.65
C ILE A 460 2.67 18.89 12.92
N HIS A 461 3.03 19.52 14.04
CA HIS A 461 3.12 18.85 15.33
C HIS A 461 1.80 18.17 15.72
N ALA A 462 0.68 18.87 15.62
CA ALA A 462 -0.64 18.33 15.93
C ALA A 462 -1.04 17.14 15.02
N LEU A 463 -0.71 17.22 13.72
CA LEU A 463 -0.96 16.13 12.75
C LEU A 463 -0.13 14.87 13.06
N GLY A 464 1.02 15.02 13.71
CA GLY A 464 1.90 13.93 14.12
C GLY A 464 1.47 13.21 15.41
N HIS A 465 0.46 13.71 16.14
CA HIS A 465 0.01 13.16 17.43
C HIS A 465 -1.50 12.83 17.57
N PRO A 466 -2.30 12.51 16.53
CA PRO A 466 -3.75 12.44 16.73
C PRO A 466 -4.17 11.17 17.46
N HIS A 467 -5.27 11.25 18.21
CA HIS A 467 -6.02 10.11 18.76
C HIS A 467 -6.67 9.30 17.62
N ARG A 468 -5.84 8.56 16.87
CA ARG A 468 -6.26 7.86 15.64
C ARG A 468 -6.89 6.51 15.97
N CYS A 469 -7.79 6.08 15.09
CA CYS A 469 -8.38 4.74 15.16
C CYS A 469 -7.28 3.67 15.01
N LEU A 470 -7.16 2.80 16.00
CA LEU A 470 -6.22 1.69 16.03
C LEU A 470 -6.84 0.41 15.46
N ALA A 471 -8.13 0.19 15.72
CA ALA A 471 -8.83 -0.98 15.18
C ALA A 471 -10.33 -0.79 14.98
N ARG A 472 -10.92 -1.66 14.16
CA ARG A 472 -12.37 -1.87 14.01
C ARG A 472 -12.69 -3.36 14.04
N VAL A 473 -13.90 -3.72 14.46
CA VAL A 473 -14.37 -5.11 14.37
C VAL A 473 -15.39 -5.24 13.26
N PHE A 474 -15.11 -6.13 12.32
CA PHE A 474 -15.96 -6.46 11.18
C PHE A 474 -16.56 -7.85 11.34
N VAL A 475 -17.85 -7.98 11.06
CA VAL A 475 -18.61 -9.22 11.25
C VAL A 475 -19.41 -9.56 9.99
N ASP A 476 -19.44 -10.84 9.61
CA ASP A 476 -20.33 -11.36 8.59
C ASP A 476 -21.78 -11.02 8.99
N PRO A 477 -22.60 -10.46 8.07
CA PRO A 477 -23.97 -10.07 8.40
C PRO A 477 -24.84 -11.18 9.00
N ARG A 478 -24.59 -12.45 8.66
CA ARG A 478 -25.33 -13.61 9.20
C ARG A 478 -25.00 -13.90 10.66
N ALA A 479 -23.85 -13.42 11.15
CA ALA A 479 -23.32 -13.73 12.49
C ALA A 479 -23.39 -12.54 13.47
N GLU A 480 -23.87 -11.37 13.05
CA GLU A 480 -23.82 -10.14 13.86
C GLU A 480 -24.42 -10.30 15.26
N GLY A 481 -25.65 -10.81 15.35
CA GLY A 481 -26.33 -11.00 16.64
C GLY A 481 -25.60 -11.98 17.55
N LEU A 482 -25.11 -13.08 16.98
CA LEU A 482 -24.38 -14.11 17.71
C LEU A 482 -23.03 -13.59 18.24
N VAL A 483 -22.27 -12.89 17.41
CA VAL A 483 -21.00 -12.28 17.82
C VAL A 483 -21.22 -11.22 18.89
N LYS A 484 -22.28 -10.40 18.79
CA LYS A 484 -22.63 -9.43 19.84
C LYS A 484 -22.90 -10.11 21.18
N THR A 485 -23.63 -11.23 21.19
CA THR A 485 -23.88 -12.01 22.41
C THR A 485 -22.58 -12.58 22.99
N LEU A 486 -21.75 -13.23 22.16
CA LEU A 486 -20.48 -13.82 22.59
C LEU A 486 -19.52 -12.78 23.19
N VAL A 487 -19.39 -11.62 22.55
CA VAL A 487 -18.55 -10.52 23.06
C VAL A 487 -19.10 -10.01 24.39
N ARG A 488 -20.43 -9.85 24.52
CA ARG A 488 -21.03 -9.36 25.77
C ARG A 488 -20.81 -10.31 26.96
N GLU A 489 -20.91 -11.61 26.71
CA GLU A 489 -20.79 -12.62 27.77
C GLU A 489 -19.33 -12.93 28.13
N GLY A 490 -18.42 -12.82 27.15
CA GLY A 490 -17.04 -13.31 27.28
C GLY A 490 -15.94 -12.24 27.30
N PHE A 491 -16.26 -10.97 27.01
CA PHE A 491 -15.29 -9.87 26.94
C PHE A 491 -15.70 -8.70 27.84
N SER A 492 -14.73 -8.17 28.59
CA SER A 492 -14.90 -6.99 29.43
C SER A 492 -13.61 -6.17 29.38
N CYS A 493 -13.75 -4.87 29.16
CA CYS A 493 -12.65 -3.92 29.17
C CYS A 493 -13.12 -2.62 29.86
N PRO A 494 -12.43 -2.13 30.91
CA PRO A 494 -12.81 -0.91 31.59
C PRO A 494 -12.93 0.27 30.62
N GLY A 495 -14.06 0.99 30.68
CA GLY A 495 -14.28 2.16 29.83
C GLY A 495 -14.68 1.85 28.38
N MET A 496 -14.91 0.59 28.03
CA MET A 496 -15.36 0.17 26.70
C MET A 496 -16.50 -0.83 26.81
N GLU A 497 -17.69 -0.45 26.34
CA GLU A 497 -18.89 -1.29 26.38
C GLU A 497 -19.46 -1.50 24.98
N LEU A 498 -19.82 -2.74 24.62
CA LEU A 498 -20.45 -3.04 23.33
C LEU A 498 -21.88 -2.45 23.26
N VAL A 499 -22.18 -1.72 22.18
CA VAL A 499 -23.53 -1.18 21.93
C VAL A 499 -24.42 -2.27 21.33
N CYS A 500 -25.61 -2.41 21.90
CA CYS A 500 -26.63 -3.37 21.50
C CYS A 500 -27.75 -2.58 20.80
N ASP A 501 -28.08 -2.90 19.53
CA ASP A 501 -29.00 -2.10 18.68
C ASP A 501 -30.29 -1.72 19.45
N SER A 502 -30.88 -0.52 19.35
CA SER A 502 -30.93 0.52 18.32
C SER A 502 -30.86 1.93 18.92
N GLN A 503 -29.73 2.63 18.77
CA GLN A 503 -29.66 4.09 18.88
C GLN A 503 -28.73 4.62 17.78
N HIS A 504 -29.19 4.52 16.54
CA HIS A 504 -28.71 5.30 15.41
C HIS A 504 -29.89 5.95 14.72
#